data_AF-X6N4M1-F1
#
_entry.id   AF-X6N4M1-F1
#
_cell.length_a   1.000
_cell.length_b   1.000
_cell.length_c   1.000
_cell.angle_alpha   90.00
_cell.angle_beta   90.00
_cell.angle_gamma   90.00
#
_symmetry.space_group_name_H-M   'P 1'
#
loop_
_entity.id
_entity.type
_entity.pdbx_description
1 polymer ?
#
loop_
_entity_poly.entity_id
_entity_poly.type
_entity_poly.pdbx_seq_one_letter_code
_entity_poly.pdbx_strand_id
1 'polypeptide(L)'
;MRLYVFAYLYLYVCMYVLSVCESAYLKSWWNRLDMLVVIVAILGLIFPSVTFLRGLRAIRPIRVAIRVKQIKVVVKTLIHSLPSVINGVFFVFIVLFVLAIIGAQLFSGKLERCVYVGEPFSLLDRNKYPDKASCQGESVIWLNAGFNFGNVFSALLTIFKMSNFAHWFEDLLSQHLDCLYKNISDLKVVYFAAGMAMTEENEQPVPFHRPVAGIYYISVVIIGGFFLWNILVSVVVDSFMRIKQEETNALVTQDQAIWARTKRYVDRFPLINPKKIPRQPWRKRVEKREIFYFSFFFFCFSNRKIYNLVDNDKFEYFIVGCIIVNVIFMMSSYNTESKDVALALWAIDIMFVIIYWIEAILKIIGLGWRQYFRDLWNVFDFLIIVVSVISIGLSSPGQHHAANGTV
;
A
#
# COMPACT_ATOMS: atom_id res chain seq x y z
N MET A 1 41.30 -4.74 -1.42
CA MET A 1 41.65 -5.61 -0.27
C MET A 1 40.46 -6.09 0.56
N ARG A 2 39.64 -5.23 1.19
CA ARG A 2 38.59 -5.67 2.14
C ARG A 2 37.58 -6.70 1.58
N LEU A 3 37.13 -6.57 0.33
CA LEU A 3 36.22 -7.54 -0.32
C LEU A 3 36.86 -8.90 -0.60
N TYR A 4 38.17 -8.95 -0.84
CA TYR A 4 38.90 -10.20 -1.10
C TYR A 4 39.02 -11.04 0.16
N VAL A 5 39.26 -10.40 1.30
CA VAL A 5 39.34 -11.07 2.61
C VAL A 5 38.00 -11.71 2.98
N PHE A 6 36.88 -11.00 2.79
CA PHE A 6 35.56 -11.58 3.06
C PHE A 6 35.22 -12.74 2.13
N ALA A 7 35.57 -12.66 0.84
CA ALA A 7 35.34 -13.76 -0.09
C ALA A 7 36.21 -14.99 0.24
N TYR A 8 37.49 -14.78 0.56
CA TYR A 8 38.43 -15.85 0.94
C TYR A 8 38.06 -16.50 2.28
N LEU A 9 37.74 -15.72 3.30
CA LEU A 9 37.33 -16.23 4.62
C LEU A 9 36.05 -17.06 4.50
N TYR A 10 35.08 -16.59 3.69
CA TYR A 10 33.85 -17.34 3.45
C TYR A 10 34.09 -18.62 2.67
N LEU A 11 34.97 -18.59 1.66
CA LEU A 11 35.34 -19.78 0.92
C LEU A 11 36.06 -20.80 1.81
N TYR A 12 36.95 -20.34 2.69
CA TYR A 12 37.63 -21.18 3.66
C TYR A 12 36.62 -21.85 4.61
N VAL A 13 35.62 -21.10 5.10
CA VAL A 13 34.53 -21.64 5.92
C VAL A 13 33.68 -22.63 5.12
N CYS A 14 33.31 -22.33 3.88
CA CYS A 14 32.53 -23.24 3.02
C CYS A 14 33.31 -24.51 2.68
N MET A 15 34.60 -24.41 2.32
CA MET A 15 35.45 -25.57 2.02
C MET A 15 35.71 -26.40 3.26
N TYR A 16 35.93 -25.77 4.43
CA TYR A 16 36.05 -26.48 5.71
C TYR A 16 34.77 -27.24 6.07
N VAL A 17 33.60 -26.60 5.88
CA VAL A 17 32.29 -27.23 6.11
C VAL A 17 32.01 -28.35 5.10
N LEU A 18 32.44 -28.20 3.84
CA LEU A 18 32.35 -29.24 2.81
C LEU A 18 33.28 -30.42 3.12
N SER A 19 34.50 -30.17 3.63
CA SER A 19 35.47 -31.22 3.95
C SER A 19 35.10 -32.04 5.19
N VAL A 20 34.32 -31.47 6.12
CA VAL A 20 33.93 -32.17 7.35
C VAL A 20 32.63 -32.97 7.15
N CYS A 21 31.75 -32.58 6.23
CA CYS A 21 30.47 -33.24 5.98
C CYS A 21 30.03 -33.10 4.51
N GLU A 22 30.66 -33.86 3.63
CA GLU A 22 30.51 -33.80 2.17
C GLU A 22 29.03 -33.89 1.69
N SER A 23 28.20 -34.65 2.42
CA SER A 23 26.81 -34.93 2.05
C SER A 23 25.75 -34.17 2.88
N ALA A 24 26.13 -33.48 3.96
CA ALA A 24 25.16 -32.78 4.81
C ALA A 24 24.90 -31.33 4.35
N TYR A 25 25.95 -30.60 3.96
CA TYR A 25 25.80 -29.19 3.56
C TYR A 25 24.99 -29.04 2.27
N LEU A 26 25.30 -29.85 1.25
CA LEU A 26 24.63 -29.85 -0.05
C LEU A 26 23.21 -30.45 -0.01
N LYS A 27 22.76 -31.05 1.08
CA LYS A 27 21.39 -31.57 1.18
C LYS A 27 20.35 -30.44 1.37
N SER A 28 20.74 -29.34 1.98
CA SER A 28 19.85 -28.18 2.22
C SER A 28 19.78 -27.28 0.99
N TRP A 29 18.56 -27.03 0.48
CA TRP A 29 18.32 -26.09 -0.62
C TRP A 29 18.83 -24.67 -0.31
N TRP A 30 18.72 -24.24 0.95
CA TRP A 30 19.19 -22.93 1.41
C TRP A 30 20.71 -22.80 1.36
N ASN A 31 21.42 -23.89 1.64
CA ASN A 31 22.88 -23.92 1.58
C ASN A 31 23.39 -23.95 0.13
N ARG A 32 22.67 -24.64 -0.77
CA ARG A 32 22.96 -24.60 -2.22
C ARG A 32 22.81 -23.19 -2.79
N LEU A 33 21.76 -22.47 -2.39
CA LEU A 33 21.54 -21.10 -2.82
C LEU A 33 22.68 -20.20 -2.32
N ASP A 34 23.05 -20.31 -1.04
CA ASP A 34 24.17 -19.55 -0.47
C ASP A 34 25.51 -19.84 -1.19
N MET A 35 25.79 -21.11 -1.48
CA MET A 35 26.95 -21.54 -2.28
C MET A 35 26.94 -20.91 -3.68
N LEU A 36 25.79 -20.87 -4.36
CA LEU A 36 25.66 -20.23 -5.67
C LEU A 36 25.99 -18.73 -5.61
N VAL A 37 25.52 -18.01 -4.59
CA VAL A 37 25.86 -16.58 -4.42
C VAL A 37 27.36 -16.39 -4.17
N VAL A 38 28.05 -17.34 -3.54
CA VAL A 38 29.50 -17.31 -3.37
C VAL A 38 30.23 -17.53 -4.69
N ILE A 39 29.83 -18.55 -5.45
CA ILE A 39 30.42 -18.85 -6.77
C ILE A 39 30.29 -17.66 -7.70
N VAL A 40 29.09 -17.06 -7.80
CA VAL A 40 28.83 -15.87 -8.63
C VAL A 40 29.70 -14.68 -8.19
N ALA A 41 29.90 -14.49 -6.89
CA ALA A 41 30.75 -13.43 -6.37
C ALA A 41 32.23 -13.63 -6.74
N ILE A 42 32.71 -14.88 -6.80
CA ILE A 42 34.09 -15.23 -7.17
C ILE A 42 34.30 -15.11 -8.67
N LEU A 43 33.37 -15.63 -9.48
CA LEU A 43 33.42 -15.47 -10.93
C LEU A 43 33.49 -13.98 -11.33
N GLY A 44 32.74 -13.13 -10.63
CA GLY A 44 32.82 -11.67 -10.81
C GLY A 44 34.12 -11.02 -10.31
N LEU A 45 34.97 -11.72 -9.55
CA LEU A 45 36.33 -11.27 -9.19
C LEU A 45 37.38 -11.77 -10.19
N ILE A 46 37.22 -13.00 -10.70
CA ILE A 46 38.12 -13.61 -11.70
C ILE A 46 37.95 -12.92 -13.06
N PHE A 47 36.71 -12.60 -13.45
CA PHE A 47 36.38 -11.99 -14.74
C PHE A 47 35.82 -10.57 -14.57
N PRO A 48 36.65 -9.57 -14.20
CA PRO A 48 36.19 -8.20 -13.93
C PRO A 48 35.68 -7.48 -15.20
N SER A 49 36.06 -7.95 -16.38
CA SER A 49 35.65 -7.41 -17.70
C SER A 49 34.20 -7.73 -18.06
N VAL A 50 33.57 -8.73 -17.44
CA VAL A 50 32.19 -9.14 -17.76
C VAL A 50 31.17 -8.31 -16.96
N THR A 51 30.51 -7.36 -17.61
CA THR A 51 29.54 -6.44 -16.97
C THR A 51 28.38 -7.17 -16.29
N PHE A 52 27.87 -8.25 -16.88
CA PHE A 52 26.81 -9.08 -16.29
C PHE A 52 27.21 -9.67 -14.92
N LEU A 53 28.42 -10.24 -14.80
CA LEU A 53 28.92 -10.83 -13.55
C LEU A 53 29.13 -9.76 -12.45
N ARG A 54 29.44 -8.51 -12.84
CA ARG A 54 29.47 -7.38 -11.91
C ARG A 54 28.07 -7.05 -11.39
N GLY A 55 27.06 -7.07 -12.26
CA GLY A 55 25.66 -6.87 -11.91
C GLY A 55 25.11 -7.92 -10.93
N LEU A 56 25.50 -9.19 -11.09
CA LEU A 56 25.08 -10.27 -10.18
C LEU A 56 25.55 -10.10 -8.72
N ARG A 57 26.47 -9.18 -8.43
CA ARG A 57 26.81 -8.81 -7.04
C ARG A 57 25.60 -8.22 -6.29
N ALA A 58 24.59 -7.71 -7.00
CA ALA A 58 23.32 -7.27 -6.45
C ALA A 58 22.51 -8.39 -5.79
N ILE A 59 22.85 -9.67 -6.00
CA ILE A 59 22.20 -10.84 -5.37
C ILE A 59 22.62 -11.01 -3.90
N ARG A 60 23.75 -10.41 -3.46
CA ARG A 60 24.30 -10.59 -2.11
C ARG A 60 23.32 -10.33 -0.95
N PRO A 61 22.41 -9.33 -0.99
CA PRO A 61 21.40 -9.12 0.03
C PRO A 61 20.48 -10.34 0.25
N ILE A 62 20.32 -11.23 -0.73
CA ILE A 62 19.53 -12.47 -0.59
C ILE A 62 20.11 -13.39 0.51
N ARG A 63 21.42 -13.35 0.77
CA ARG A 63 22.03 -14.10 1.90
C ARG A 63 21.46 -13.68 3.25
N VAL A 64 21.06 -12.41 3.40
CA VAL A 64 20.41 -11.92 4.61
C VAL A 64 19.03 -12.52 4.74
N ALA A 65 18.25 -12.54 3.66
CA ALA A 65 16.92 -13.15 3.63
C ALA A 65 16.95 -14.65 4.01
N ILE A 66 17.99 -15.37 3.58
CA ILE A 66 18.21 -16.79 3.88
C ILE A 66 18.66 -17.03 5.33
N ARG A 67 19.02 -15.99 6.11
CA ARG A 67 19.32 -16.14 7.55
C ARG A 67 18.09 -15.92 8.43
N VAL A 68 17.04 -15.29 7.91
CA VAL A 68 15.81 -14.99 8.63
C VAL A 68 14.89 -16.22 8.63
N LYS A 69 14.65 -16.82 9.80
CA LYS A 69 13.80 -18.02 9.96
C LYS A 69 12.38 -17.79 9.42
N GLN A 70 11.84 -16.58 9.62
CA GLN A 70 10.52 -16.17 9.19
C GLN A 70 10.37 -16.25 7.66
N ILE A 71 11.36 -15.71 6.92
CA ILE A 71 11.35 -15.72 5.45
C ILE A 71 11.41 -17.17 4.92
N LYS A 72 12.18 -18.05 5.56
CA LYS A 72 12.26 -19.46 5.15
C LYS A 72 10.93 -20.18 5.22
N VAL A 73 10.15 -19.95 6.26
CA VAL A 73 8.83 -20.56 6.43
C VAL A 73 7.91 -20.09 5.31
N VAL A 74 7.83 -18.78 5.06
CA VAL A 74 6.99 -18.21 4.00
C VAL A 74 7.40 -18.73 2.62
N VAL A 75 8.69 -18.72 2.28
CA VAL A 75 9.18 -19.18 0.97
C VAL A 75 8.95 -20.68 0.77
N LYS A 76 9.13 -21.52 1.82
CA LYS A 76 8.83 -22.95 1.74
C LYS A 76 7.36 -23.17 1.35
N THR A 77 6.45 -22.45 1.99
CA THR A 77 5.00 -22.53 1.75
C THR A 77 4.62 -22.02 0.36
N LEU A 78 5.24 -20.93 -0.10
CA LEU A 78 5.07 -20.42 -1.46
C LEU A 78 5.49 -21.46 -2.51
N ILE A 79 6.66 -22.08 -2.33
CA ILE A 79 7.15 -23.13 -3.26
C ILE A 79 6.22 -24.34 -3.24
N HIS A 80 5.71 -24.73 -2.07
CA HIS A 80 4.75 -25.84 -1.96
C HIS A 80 3.43 -25.55 -2.69
N SER A 81 3.00 -24.28 -2.73
CA SER A 81 1.79 -23.87 -3.46
C SER A 81 1.97 -23.80 -4.98
N LEU A 82 3.22 -23.74 -5.45
CA LEU A 82 3.58 -23.40 -6.82
C LEU A 82 3.04 -24.38 -7.88
N PRO A 83 3.02 -25.71 -7.69
CA PRO A 83 2.51 -26.63 -8.72
C PRO A 83 1.06 -26.36 -9.10
N SER A 84 0.18 -26.11 -8.12
CA SER A 84 -1.23 -25.77 -8.38
C SER A 84 -1.36 -24.41 -9.07
N VAL A 85 -0.55 -23.43 -8.65
CA VAL A 85 -0.56 -22.08 -9.25
C VAL A 85 -0.07 -22.12 -10.71
N ILE A 86 0.98 -22.89 -11.01
CA ILE A 86 1.50 -23.05 -12.38
C ILE A 86 0.41 -23.58 -13.32
N ASN A 87 -0.38 -24.57 -12.88
CA ASN A 87 -1.49 -25.10 -13.69
C ASN A 87 -2.53 -24.01 -13.98
N GLY A 88 -2.88 -23.18 -12.98
CA GLY A 88 -3.77 -22.03 -13.17
C GLY A 88 -3.21 -20.96 -14.11
N VAL A 89 -1.93 -20.61 -13.95
CA VAL A 89 -1.24 -19.65 -14.82
C VAL A 89 -1.17 -20.16 -16.26
N PHE A 90 -0.91 -21.45 -16.46
CA PHE A 90 -0.88 -22.06 -17.80
C PHE A 90 -2.24 -21.99 -18.48
N PHE A 91 -3.33 -22.27 -17.75
CA PHE A 91 -4.69 -22.10 -18.25
C PHE A 91 -4.97 -20.64 -18.65
N VAL A 92 -4.66 -19.68 -17.79
CA VAL A 92 -4.82 -18.24 -18.09
C VAL A 92 -4.01 -17.85 -19.33
N PHE A 93 -2.76 -18.32 -19.43
CA PHE A 93 -1.90 -18.05 -20.57
C PHE A 93 -2.51 -18.54 -21.89
N ILE A 94 -3.06 -19.76 -21.93
CA ILE A 94 -3.71 -20.29 -23.15
C ILE A 94 -4.86 -19.39 -23.59
N VAL A 95 -5.73 -18.97 -22.66
CA VAL A 95 -6.89 -18.14 -23.01
C VAL A 95 -6.43 -16.76 -23.51
N LEU A 96 -5.46 -16.13 -22.83
CA LEU A 96 -4.89 -14.85 -23.28
C LEU A 96 -4.19 -14.98 -24.63
N PHE A 97 -3.54 -16.12 -24.91
CA PHE A 97 -2.88 -16.39 -26.19
C PHE A 97 -3.87 -16.53 -27.34
N VAL A 98 -5.02 -17.19 -27.13
CA VAL A 98 -6.10 -17.25 -28.13
C VAL A 98 -6.64 -15.84 -28.42
N LEU A 99 -6.91 -15.04 -27.38
CA LEU A 99 -7.32 -13.64 -27.56
C LEU A 99 -6.25 -12.82 -28.31
N ALA A 100 -4.96 -13.09 -28.07
CA ALA A 100 -3.84 -12.44 -28.76
C ALA A 100 -3.79 -12.74 -30.25
N ILE A 101 -4.03 -13.99 -30.65
CA ILE A 101 -4.13 -14.36 -32.07
C ILE A 101 -5.29 -13.62 -32.72
N ILE A 102 -6.47 -13.60 -32.08
CA ILE A 102 -7.65 -12.89 -32.59
C ILE A 102 -7.34 -11.39 -32.74
N GLY A 103 -6.74 -10.76 -31.74
CA GLY A 103 -6.35 -9.35 -31.80
C GLY A 103 -5.32 -9.07 -32.89
N ALA A 104 -4.30 -9.91 -33.04
CA ALA A 104 -3.29 -9.78 -34.09
C ALA A 104 -3.93 -9.83 -35.50
N GLN A 105 -4.87 -10.75 -35.72
CA GLN A 105 -5.60 -10.85 -36.99
C GLN A 105 -6.50 -9.64 -37.27
N LEU A 106 -7.09 -9.04 -36.23
CA LEU A 106 -8.00 -7.91 -36.38
C LEU A 106 -7.28 -6.57 -36.59
N PHE A 107 -6.18 -6.33 -35.87
CA PHE A 107 -5.60 -4.99 -35.72
C PHE A 107 -4.17 -4.84 -36.24
N SER A 108 -3.51 -5.91 -36.69
CA SER A 108 -2.15 -5.81 -37.23
C SER A 108 -2.10 -4.83 -38.41
N GLY A 109 -1.19 -3.86 -38.35
CA GLY A 109 -1.01 -2.83 -39.39
C GLY A 109 -2.09 -1.76 -39.49
N LYS A 110 -3.16 -1.82 -38.67
CA LYS A 110 -4.36 -0.95 -38.79
C LYS A 110 -4.50 0.10 -37.68
N LEU A 111 -3.54 0.15 -36.75
CA LEU A 111 -3.52 1.08 -35.61
C LEU A 111 -2.43 2.15 -35.73
N GLU A 112 -1.82 2.27 -36.91
CA GLU A 112 -0.83 3.31 -37.18
C GLU A 112 -1.52 4.59 -37.65
N ARG A 113 -0.88 5.74 -37.42
CA ARG A 113 -1.40 7.06 -37.80
C ARG A 113 -0.30 8.06 -38.12
N CYS A 114 -0.60 8.99 -39.00
CA CYS A 114 0.22 10.17 -39.26
C CYS A 114 -0.06 11.26 -38.23
N VAL A 115 0.99 11.83 -37.64
CA VAL A 115 0.93 12.92 -36.65
C VAL A 115 1.99 13.98 -36.93
N TYR A 116 1.79 15.22 -36.47
CA TYR A 116 2.83 16.25 -36.52
C TYR A 116 3.94 15.93 -35.50
N VAL A 117 5.19 16.24 -35.87
CA VAL A 117 6.33 16.13 -34.96
C VAL A 117 6.15 17.11 -33.80
N GLY A 118 6.12 16.61 -32.57
CA GLY A 118 5.86 17.41 -31.37
C GLY A 118 4.39 17.48 -30.94
N GLU A 119 3.45 17.11 -31.81
CA GLU A 119 2.01 17.06 -31.50
C GLU A 119 1.41 15.69 -31.85
N PRO A 120 1.79 14.63 -31.11
CA PRO A 120 1.45 13.25 -31.48
C PRO A 120 -0.03 12.87 -31.25
N PHE A 121 -0.87 13.84 -30.87
CA PHE A 121 -2.29 13.69 -30.59
C PHE A 121 -3.17 14.36 -31.65
N SER A 122 -2.58 15.18 -32.53
CA SER A 122 -3.31 15.76 -33.65
C SER A 122 -3.69 14.65 -34.62
N LEU A 123 -4.99 14.44 -34.80
CA LEU A 123 -5.49 13.60 -35.88
C LEU A 123 -5.48 14.49 -37.13
N LEU A 124 -4.45 14.33 -37.96
CA LEU A 124 -4.33 15.12 -39.18
C LEU A 124 -5.48 14.79 -40.12
N ASP A 125 -5.93 15.82 -40.84
CA ASP A 125 -7.01 15.68 -41.81
C ASP A 125 -6.66 14.61 -42.84
N ARG A 126 -7.51 13.59 -42.94
CA ARG A 126 -7.38 12.47 -43.90
C ARG A 126 -7.33 12.97 -45.34
N ASN A 127 -7.95 14.09 -45.66
CA ASN A 127 -7.90 14.64 -47.02
C ASN A 127 -6.49 15.08 -47.43
N LYS A 128 -5.68 15.52 -46.46
CA LYS A 128 -4.30 15.96 -46.68
C LYS A 128 -3.31 14.81 -46.53
N TYR A 129 -3.57 13.89 -45.62
CA TYR A 129 -2.75 12.70 -45.36
C TYR A 129 -3.61 11.43 -45.33
N PRO A 130 -4.02 10.90 -46.50
CA PRO A 130 -4.92 9.75 -46.56
C PRO A 130 -4.26 8.43 -46.15
N ASP A 131 -2.96 8.31 -46.38
CA ASP A 131 -2.22 7.05 -46.26
C ASP A 131 -0.77 7.26 -45.79
N LYS A 132 -0.08 6.15 -45.50
CA LYS A 132 1.31 6.15 -45.04
C LYS A 132 2.28 6.78 -46.05
N ALA A 133 2.03 6.64 -47.36
CA ALA A 133 2.89 7.24 -48.38
C ALA A 133 2.75 8.77 -48.41
N SER A 134 1.56 9.31 -48.15
CA SER A 134 1.36 10.76 -48.01
C SER A 134 2.01 11.35 -46.76
N CYS A 135 2.23 10.54 -45.71
CA CYS A 135 2.87 10.97 -44.46
C CYS A 135 4.40 11.01 -44.57
N GLN A 136 4.92 11.81 -45.51
CA GLN A 136 6.35 11.98 -45.74
C GLN A 136 6.71 13.47 -45.67
N GLY A 137 7.52 13.86 -44.68
CA GLY A 137 7.98 15.25 -44.51
C GLY A 137 8.74 15.46 -43.21
N GLU A 138 9.40 16.61 -43.08
CA GLU A 138 10.17 16.95 -41.86
C GLU A 138 9.26 17.25 -40.65
N SER A 139 8.02 17.67 -40.90
CA SER A 139 7.06 18.06 -39.86
C SER A 139 6.06 16.97 -39.48
N VAL A 140 6.04 15.82 -40.16
CA VAL A 140 5.07 14.73 -39.94
C VAL A 140 5.78 13.39 -39.78
N ILE A 141 5.24 12.53 -38.92
CA ILE A 141 5.77 11.19 -38.65
C ILE A 141 4.63 10.18 -38.59
N TRP A 142 4.89 9.00 -39.15
CA TRP A 142 3.98 7.86 -39.06
C TRP A 142 4.30 7.05 -37.80
N LEU A 143 3.38 7.07 -36.84
CA LEU A 143 3.55 6.43 -35.54
C LEU A 143 2.54 5.31 -35.33
N ASN A 144 3.00 4.26 -34.70
CA ASN A 144 2.13 3.24 -34.12
C ASN A 144 1.56 3.78 -32.80
N ALA A 145 0.32 3.41 -32.45
CA ALA A 145 -0.42 3.92 -31.29
C ALA A 145 0.18 3.58 -29.89
N GLY A 146 1.45 3.18 -29.79
CA GLY A 146 2.13 2.82 -28.53
C GLY A 146 1.89 1.38 -28.08
N PHE A 147 0.77 0.79 -28.50
CA PHE A 147 0.41 -0.63 -28.33
C PHE A 147 0.16 -1.25 -29.71
N ASN A 148 0.85 -2.34 -30.03
CA ASN A 148 0.76 -2.93 -31.36
C ASN A 148 0.32 -4.39 -31.33
N PHE A 149 -0.62 -4.71 -32.21
CA PHE A 149 -1.05 -6.06 -32.55
C PHE A 149 -0.24 -6.62 -33.73
N GLY A 150 0.95 -6.07 -34.00
CA GLY A 150 1.77 -6.40 -35.17
C GLY A 150 2.30 -7.84 -35.16
N ASN A 151 2.51 -8.42 -33.97
CA ASN A 151 2.79 -9.84 -33.81
C ASN A 151 2.01 -10.42 -32.62
N VAL A 152 1.92 -11.75 -32.55
CA VAL A 152 1.14 -12.42 -31.50
C VAL A 152 1.70 -12.15 -30.10
N PHE A 153 3.01 -12.02 -29.94
CA PHE A 153 3.64 -11.77 -28.64
C PHE A 153 3.41 -10.33 -28.14
N SER A 154 3.40 -9.35 -29.05
CA SER A 154 3.08 -7.96 -28.76
C SER A 154 1.60 -7.80 -28.46
N ALA A 155 0.74 -8.48 -29.22
CA ALA A 155 -0.69 -8.59 -28.95
C ALA A 155 -0.95 -9.21 -27.57
N LEU A 156 -0.22 -10.27 -27.20
CA LEU A 156 -0.31 -10.89 -25.88
C LEU A 156 0.09 -9.91 -24.77
N LEU A 157 1.15 -9.13 -24.96
CA LEU A 157 1.54 -8.08 -24.02
C LEU A 157 0.46 -6.99 -23.89
N THR A 158 -0.10 -6.53 -25.01
CA THR A 158 -1.20 -5.55 -25.02
C THR A 158 -2.41 -6.08 -24.27
N ILE A 159 -2.83 -7.32 -24.54
CA ILE A 159 -3.97 -7.95 -23.87
C ILE A 159 -3.69 -8.18 -22.38
N PHE A 160 -2.46 -8.54 -22.03
CA PHE A 160 -2.05 -8.69 -20.63
C PHE A 160 -2.14 -7.36 -19.88
N LYS A 161 -1.69 -6.25 -20.48
CA LYS A 161 -1.87 -4.91 -19.88
C LYS A 161 -3.35 -4.57 -19.71
N MET A 162 -4.15 -4.83 -20.74
CA MET A 162 -5.59 -4.59 -20.71
C MET A 162 -6.32 -5.42 -19.67
N SER A 163 -6.00 -6.70 -19.52
CA SER A 163 -6.65 -7.59 -18.55
C SER A 163 -6.30 -7.22 -17.11
N ASN A 164 -5.09 -6.72 -16.83
CA ASN A 164 -4.72 -6.30 -15.48
C ASN A 164 -5.35 -4.96 -15.07
N PHE A 165 -6.06 -4.28 -15.97
CA PHE A 165 -6.46 -2.88 -15.82
C PHE A 165 -5.27 -1.96 -15.47
N ALA A 166 -4.05 -2.40 -15.75
CA ALA A 166 -2.84 -1.64 -15.52
C ALA A 166 -2.48 -0.97 -16.84
N HIS A 167 -2.53 0.36 -16.87
CA HIS A 167 -2.23 1.16 -18.06
C HIS A 167 -3.14 0.90 -19.28
N TRP A 168 -4.27 0.21 -19.12
CA TRP A 168 -5.26 -0.04 -20.19
C TRP A 168 -6.01 1.21 -20.71
N PHE A 169 -5.80 2.36 -20.06
CA PHE A 169 -6.18 3.68 -20.55
C PHE A 169 -4.96 4.61 -20.73
N GLU A 170 -3.78 4.18 -20.26
CA GLU A 170 -2.64 5.06 -19.95
C GLU A 170 -1.30 4.57 -20.51
N ASP A 171 -1.26 3.65 -21.48
CA ASP A 171 -0.04 3.56 -22.28
C ASP A 171 0.06 4.81 -23.16
N LEU A 172 0.90 5.72 -22.67
CA LEU A 172 1.55 6.76 -23.42
C LEU A 172 2.02 6.20 -24.77
N LEU A 173 1.96 7.09 -25.77
CA LEU A 173 2.85 7.04 -26.92
C LEU A 173 4.24 6.51 -26.54
N SER A 174 4.75 5.67 -27.42
CA SER A 174 6.02 4.96 -27.31
C SER A 174 7.09 5.66 -26.48
N GLN A 175 7.87 4.83 -25.75
CA GLN A 175 9.18 5.12 -25.14
C GLN A 175 10.18 5.96 -25.97
N HIS A 176 9.84 6.34 -27.20
CA HIS A 176 10.63 7.20 -28.06
C HIS A 176 10.41 8.71 -27.86
N LEU A 177 9.41 9.14 -27.07
CA LEU A 177 9.14 10.57 -26.85
C LEU A 177 9.76 11.17 -25.56
N ASP A 178 10.26 10.34 -24.63
CA ASP A 178 10.78 10.81 -23.34
C ASP A 178 12.07 11.64 -23.44
N CYS A 179 12.79 11.58 -24.56
CA CYS A 179 14.02 12.36 -24.74
C CYS A 179 13.79 13.78 -25.28
N LEU A 180 12.58 14.13 -25.74
CA LEU A 180 12.38 15.37 -26.51
C LEU A 180 11.33 16.34 -25.96
N TYR A 181 10.41 15.93 -25.08
CA TYR A 181 9.33 16.83 -24.63
C TYR A 181 8.97 16.63 -23.15
N LYS A 182 9.45 17.53 -22.28
CA LYS A 182 9.32 17.47 -20.81
C LYS A 182 7.99 17.96 -20.23
N ASN A 183 7.08 18.51 -21.04
CA ASN A 183 5.91 19.26 -20.54
C ASN A 183 4.56 18.73 -21.07
N ILE A 184 4.35 17.41 -21.02
CA ILE A 184 3.04 16.82 -21.30
C ILE A 184 2.78 15.76 -20.23
N SER A 185 2.16 16.16 -19.11
CA SER A 185 1.87 15.29 -17.97
C SER A 185 0.57 14.49 -18.10
N ASP A 186 -0.32 14.82 -19.04
CA ASP A 186 -1.68 14.25 -19.02
C ASP A 186 -2.22 14.02 -20.42
N LEU A 187 -1.81 12.94 -21.08
CA LEU A 187 -2.29 12.70 -22.44
C LEU A 187 -2.55 11.23 -22.75
N LYS A 188 -3.84 10.93 -22.96
CA LYS A 188 -4.44 9.59 -22.95
C LYS A 188 -5.07 9.29 -24.31
N VAL A 189 -4.54 8.32 -25.06
CA VAL A 189 -5.26 7.72 -26.20
C VAL A 189 -5.91 6.44 -25.70
N VAL A 190 -7.24 6.42 -25.67
CA VAL A 190 -7.98 5.25 -25.21
C VAL A 190 -7.88 4.15 -26.28
N TYR A 191 -7.36 2.98 -25.91
CA TYR A 191 -7.25 1.78 -26.77
C TYR A 191 -8.53 1.48 -27.54
N PHE A 192 -9.66 1.60 -26.83
CA PHE A 192 -11.00 1.43 -27.38
C PHE A 192 -11.29 2.40 -28.53
N ALA A 193 -10.92 3.67 -28.39
CA ALA A 193 -11.13 4.69 -29.43
C ALA A 193 -10.21 4.45 -30.64
N ALA A 194 -8.95 4.10 -30.42
CA ALA A 194 -8.02 3.78 -31.51
C ALA A 194 -8.48 2.56 -32.31
N GLY A 195 -8.94 1.50 -31.63
CA GLY A 195 -9.47 0.33 -32.29
C GLY A 195 -10.77 0.57 -33.06
N MET A 196 -11.69 1.40 -32.53
CA MET A 196 -12.90 1.79 -33.27
C MET A 196 -12.62 2.72 -34.46
N ALA A 197 -11.49 3.42 -34.43
CA ALA A 197 -11.06 4.31 -35.51
C ALA A 197 -10.28 3.59 -36.62
N MET A 198 -10.04 2.28 -36.49
CA MET A 198 -9.22 1.51 -37.41
C MET A 198 -9.80 1.53 -38.84
N THR A 199 -8.91 1.67 -39.81
CA THR A 199 -9.14 1.59 -41.26
C THR A 199 -8.37 0.41 -41.84
N GLU A 200 -8.18 0.35 -43.16
CA GLU A 200 -7.32 -0.67 -43.76
C GLU A 200 -5.83 -0.38 -43.51
N GLU A 201 -4.98 -1.35 -43.86
CA GLU A 201 -3.54 -1.25 -43.67
C GLU A 201 -2.97 -0.03 -44.42
N ASN A 202 -2.06 0.71 -43.77
CA ASN A 202 -1.45 1.94 -44.28
C ASN A 202 -2.40 3.11 -44.53
N GLU A 203 -3.68 3.05 -44.14
CA GLU A 203 -4.60 4.19 -44.21
C GLU A 203 -4.66 4.97 -42.89
N GLN A 204 -4.90 6.28 -42.97
CA GLN A 204 -5.12 7.13 -41.81
C GLN A 204 -6.45 6.77 -41.11
N PRO A 205 -6.45 6.52 -39.78
CA PRO A 205 -7.65 6.13 -39.05
C PRO A 205 -8.69 7.25 -39.03
N VAL A 206 -9.97 6.86 -39.02
CA VAL A 206 -11.10 7.79 -38.97
C VAL A 206 -11.91 7.52 -37.71
N PRO A 207 -12.18 8.54 -36.87
CA PRO A 207 -13.00 8.37 -35.67
C PRO A 207 -14.32 7.65 -35.96
N PHE A 208 -14.63 6.62 -35.17
CA PHE A 208 -15.85 5.81 -35.26
C PHE A 208 -16.10 5.11 -36.61
N HIS A 209 -15.06 4.82 -37.41
CA HIS A 209 -15.23 4.09 -38.67
C HIS A 209 -15.73 2.65 -38.48
N ARG A 210 -15.21 1.93 -37.47
CA ARG A 210 -15.58 0.54 -37.16
C ARG A 210 -15.91 0.37 -35.67
N PRO A 211 -17.08 0.85 -35.21
CA PRO A 211 -17.45 0.77 -33.79
C PRO A 211 -17.55 -0.67 -33.27
N VAL A 212 -17.85 -1.64 -34.13
CA VAL A 212 -17.94 -3.08 -33.79
C VAL A 212 -16.62 -3.62 -33.23
N ALA A 213 -15.48 -3.05 -33.61
CA ALA A 213 -14.17 -3.42 -33.07
C ALA A 213 -14.07 -3.19 -31.55
N GLY A 214 -14.89 -2.30 -31.00
CA GLY A 214 -15.01 -2.06 -29.56
C GLY A 214 -15.41 -3.32 -28.78
N ILE A 215 -16.21 -4.21 -29.38
CA ILE A 215 -16.67 -5.46 -28.73
C ILE A 215 -15.48 -6.34 -28.33
N TYR A 216 -14.43 -6.38 -29.16
CA TYR A 216 -13.22 -7.14 -28.86
C TYR A 216 -12.54 -6.63 -27.57
N TYR A 217 -12.41 -5.31 -27.40
CA TYR A 217 -11.78 -4.76 -26.21
C TYR A 217 -12.63 -5.00 -24.95
N ILE A 218 -13.96 -4.89 -25.07
CA ILE A 218 -14.91 -5.20 -23.98
C ILE A 218 -14.80 -6.69 -23.61
N SER A 219 -14.73 -7.59 -24.58
CA SER A 219 -14.62 -9.03 -24.31
C SER A 219 -13.29 -9.39 -23.64
N VAL A 220 -12.17 -8.77 -24.05
CA VAL A 220 -10.88 -8.93 -23.38
C VAL A 220 -10.93 -8.46 -21.92
N VAL A 221 -11.59 -7.34 -21.64
CA VAL A 221 -11.77 -6.82 -20.29
C VAL A 221 -12.64 -7.75 -19.43
N ILE A 222 -13.75 -8.26 -19.97
CA ILE A 222 -14.64 -9.17 -19.24
C ILE A 222 -13.96 -10.52 -19.02
N ILE A 223 -13.47 -11.17 -20.09
CA ILE A 223 -12.88 -12.50 -20.03
C ILE A 223 -11.55 -12.45 -19.26
N GLY A 224 -10.62 -11.59 -19.70
CA GLY A 224 -9.30 -11.48 -19.10
C GLY A 224 -9.31 -10.80 -17.75
N GLY A 225 -9.95 -9.64 -17.65
CA GLY A 225 -9.92 -8.80 -16.46
C GLY A 225 -10.77 -9.33 -15.31
N PHE A 226 -11.99 -9.77 -15.61
CA PHE A 226 -12.89 -10.26 -14.57
C PHE A 226 -12.76 -11.77 -14.34
N PHE A 227 -12.86 -12.60 -15.38
CA PHE A 227 -12.90 -14.05 -15.17
C PHE A 227 -11.53 -14.68 -14.91
N LEU A 228 -10.52 -14.43 -15.75
CA LEU A 228 -9.23 -15.13 -15.65
C LEU A 228 -8.46 -14.80 -14.36
N TRP A 229 -8.42 -13.53 -13.94
CA TRP A 229 -7.77 -13.16 -12.68
C TRP A 229 -8.49 -13.71 -11.45
N ASN A 230 -9.83 -13.74 -11.46
CA ASN A 230 -10.61 -14.34 -10.38
C ASN A 230 -10.38 -15.85 -10.27
N ILE A 231 -10.30 -16.57 -11.40
CA ILE A 231 -9.94 -18.00 -11.42
C ILE A 231 -8.55 -18.20 -10.83
N LEU A 232 -7.56 -17.36 -11.20
CA LEU A 232 -6.21 -17.48 -10.67
C LEU A 232 -6.15 -17.23 -9.16
N VAL A 233 -6.83 -16.19 -8.67
CA VAL A 233 -6.94 -15.92 -7.23
C VAL A 233 -7.59 -17.09 -6.50
N SER A 234 -8.66 -17.66 -7.06
CA SER A 234 -9.31 -18.84 -6.49
C SER A 234 -8.37 -20.04 -6.38
N VAL A 235 -7.58 -20.34 -7.42
CA VAL A 235 -6.61 -21.44 -7.41
C VAL A 235 -5.51 -21.21 -6.37
N VAL A 236 -5.02 -19.98 -6.24
CA VAL A 236 -4.02 -19.61 -5.23
C VAL A 236 -4.61 -19.81 -3.83
N VAL A 237 -5.81 -19.30 -3.56
CA VAL A 237 -6.46 -19.42 -2.25
C VAL A 237 -6.70 -20.87 -1.90
N ASP A 238 -7.21 -21.68 -2.83
CA ASP A 238 -7.45 -23.11 -2.60
C ASP A 238 -6.14 -23.86 -2.27
N SER A 239 -5.07 -23.57 -3.01
CA SER A 239 -3.73 -24.11 -2.75
C SER A 239 -3.23 -23.76 -1.35
N PHE A 240 -3.37 -22.49 -0.93
CA PHE A 240 -3.00 -22.07 0.43
C PHE A 240 -3.88 -22.68 1.51
N MET A 241 -5.19 -22.84 1.27
CA MET A 241 -6.11 -23.46 2.23
C MET A 241 -5.78 -24.93 2.42
N ARG A 242 -5.42 -25.65 1.35
CA ARG A 242 -4.95 -27.04 1.43
C ARG A 242 -3.66 -27.15 2.26
N ILE A 243 -2.68 -26.28 2.01
CA ILE A 243 -1.42 -26.27 2.79
C ILE A 243 -1.69 -25.96 4.26
N LYS A 244 -2.64 -25.07 4.56
CA LYS A 244 -3.03 -24.77 5.94
C LYS A 244 -3.72 -25.95 6.65
N GLN A 245 -4.39 -26.83 5.92
CA GLN A 245 -4.97 -28.06 6.47
C GLN A 245 -3.89 -29.12 6.76
N GLU A 246 -2.90 -29.26 5.85
CA GLU A 246 -1.80 -30.22 5.97
C GLU A 246 -0.74 -29.76 7.00
N GLU A 247 -0.42 -28.46 7.06
CA GLU A 247 0.57 -27.86 7.96
C GLU A 247 -0.10 -26.87 8.95
N THR A 248 -0.04 -27.18 10.26
CA THR A 248 -0.61 -26.33 11.32
C THR A 248 -0.06 -24.90 11.38
N ASN A 249 1.18 -24.68 10.92
CA ASN A 249 1.88 -23.39 10.98
C ASN A 249 2.47 -22.99 9.61
N ALA A 250 1.64 -22.96 8.58
CA ALA A 250 2.08 -22.71 7.20
C ALA A 250 2.83 -21.37 6.98
N LEU A 251 2.51 -20.28 7.71
CA LEU A 251 3.08 -18.95 7.45
C LEU A 251 3.88 -18.37 8.62
N VAL A 252 3.99 -19.11 9.72
CA VAL A 252 4.39 -18.56 11.01
C VAL A 252 5.49 -19.44 11.61
N THR A 253 6.50 -18.83 12.22
CA THR A 253 7.52 -19.64 12.93
C THR A 253 6.91 -20.33 14.13
N GLN A 254 7.53 -21.41 14.59
CA GLN A 254 7.05 -22.17 15.76
C GLN A 254 6.85 -21.26 17.00
N ASP A 255 7.80 -20.36 17.27
CA ASP A 255 7.74 -19.43 18.40
C ASP A 255 6.56 -18.45 18.27
N GLN A 256 6.36 -17.90 17.06
CA GLN A 256 5.25 -17.00 16.77
C GLN A 256 3.90 -17.72 16.83
N ALA A 257 3.85 -19.00 16.44
CA ALA A 257 2.65 -19.81 16.52
C ALA A 257 2.28 -20.17 17.98
N ILE A 258 3.28 -20.41 18.82
CA ILE A 258 3.08 -20.57 20.27
C ILE A 258 2.56 -19.25 20.84
N TRP A 259 3.23 -18.12 20.56
CA TRP A 259 2.79 -16.81 21.04
C TRP A 259 1.35 -16.49 20.60
N ALA A 260 1.00 -16.72 19.34
CA ALA A 260 -0.34 -16.46 18.82
C ALA A 260 -1.40 -17.35 19.49
N ARG A 261 -1.10 -18.63 19.74
CA ARG A 261 -1.99 -19.52 20.50
C ARG A 261 -2.14 -19.06 21.94
N THR A 262 -1.03 -18.76 22.62
CA THR A 262 -1.04 -18.25 24.00
C THR A 262 -1.85 -16.96 24.10
N LYS A 263 -1.67 -16.03 23.16
CA LYS A 263 -2.42 -14.77 23.12
C LYS A 263 -3.92 -15.01 22.95
N ARG A 264 -4.33 -15.95 22.07
CA ARG A 264 -5.74 -16.36 21.94
C ARG A 264 -6.32 -16.94 23.22
N TYR A 265 -5.56 -17.73 23.98
CA TYR A 265 -6.00 -18.23 25.28
C TYR A 265 -6.16 -17.09 26.29
N VAL A 266 -5.18 -16.18 26.36
CA VAL A 266 -5.22 -15.00 27.24
C VAL A 266 -6.36 -14.04 26.88
N ASP A 267 -6.69 -13.89 25.60
CA ASP A 267 -7.79 -13.02 25.18
C ASP A 267 -9.17 -13.68 25.36
N ARG A 268 -9.26 -15.01 25.22
CA ARG A 268 -10.50 -15.78 25.48
C ARG A 268 -10.83 -15.86 26.96
N PHE A 269 -9.81 -16.03 27.78
CA PHE A 269 -9.90 -15.91 29.22
C PHE A 269 -9.26 -14.59 29.57
N PRO A 270 -9.95 -13.45 29.37
CA PRO A 270 -9.43 -12.20 29.89
C PRO A 270 -9.22 -12.48 31.36
N LEU A 271 -7.96 -12.58 31.78
CA LEU A 271 -7.60 -12.44 33.18
C LEU A 271 -8.32 -11.17 33.53
N ILE A 272 -9.37 -11.28 34.35
CA ILE A 272 -10.16 -10.14 34.78
C ILE A 272 -9.07 -9.20 35.28
N ASN A 273 -8.80 -8.15 34.51
CA ASN A 273 -8.07 -7.01 34.99
C ASN A 273 -9.21 -6.28 35.66
N PRO A 274 -9.54 -6.58 36.95
CA PRO A 274 -10.57 -5.80 37.61
C PRO A 274 -10.13 -4.36 37.41
N LYS A 275 -11.01 -3.48 36.90
CA LYS A 275 -10.78 -2.03 36.89
C LYS A 275 -10.19 -1.74 38.26
N LYS A 276 -8.87 -1.50 38.32
CA LYS A 276 -8.14 -1.59 39.59
C LYS A 276 -8.74 -0.53 40.50
N ILE A 277 -9.54 -0.94 41.48
CA ILE A 277 -10.37 -0.02 42.25
C ILE A 277 -9.44 1.02 42.90
N PRO A 278 -9.73 2.34 42.77
CA PRO A 278 -8.84 3.36 43.29
C PRO A 278 -8.63 3.21 44.79
N ARG A 279 -7.36 3.14 45.22
CA ARG A 279 -6.91 2.93 46.61
C ARG A 279 -7.07 4.18 47.50
N GLN A 280 -8.09 5.00 47.25
CA GLN A 280 -8.15 6.34 47.82
C GLN A 280 -8.79 6.37 49.22
N PRO A 281 -8.34 7.26 50.13
CA PRO A 281 -8.78 7.29 51.53
C PRO A 281 -10.29 7.51 51.73
N TRP A 282 -10.95 8.28 50.85
CA TRP A 282 -12.39 8.59 50.98
C TRP A 282 -13.34 7.41 50.77
N ARG A 283 -12.82 6.29 50.28
CA ARG A 283 -13.55 5.04 50.15
C ARG A 283 -13.33 4.09 51.35
N LYS A 284 -12.32 4.34 52.19
CA LYS A 284 -12.24 3.70 53.50
C LYS A 284 -13.35 4.30 54.36
N ARG A 285 -14.24 3.45 54.88
CA ARG A 285 -15.17 3.84 55.94
C ARG A 285 -14.28 4.38 57.08
N VAL A 286 -14.29 5.70 57.28
CA VAL A 286 -13.54 6.32 58.37
C VAL A 286 -14.17 5.77 59.64
N GLU A 287 -13.49 4.80 60.26
CA GLU A 287 -13.84 4.33 61.58
C GLU A 287 -13.64 5.52 62.52
N LYS A 288 -14.70 5.91 63.21
CA LYS A 288 -14.81 7.13 64.01
C LYS A 288 -13.63 7.23 64.99
N ARG A 289 -12.65 8.07 64.68
CA ARG A 289 -11.78 8.70 65.69
C ARG A 289 -11.54 10.16 65.33
N GLU A 290 -12.19 11.00 66.14
CA GLU A 290 -12.09 12.46 66.25
C GLU A 290 -10.58 12.88 66.34
N ILE A 291 -10.04 13.87 65.61
CA ILE A 291 -10.06 15.30 66.02
C ILE A 291 -9.47 16.28 64.95
N PHE A 292 -9.10 15.92 63.70
CA PHE A 292 -8.40 16.88 62.80
C PHE A 292 -8.77 16.88 61.30
N TYR A 293 -10.06 16.87 60.93
CA TYR A 293 -10.45 16.69 59.51
C TYR A 293 -11.66 17.48 58.98
N PHE A 294 -11.90 18.74 59.36
CA PHE A 294 -12.99 19.50 58.70
C PHE A 294 -12.69 19.77 57.20
N SER A 295 -11.46 20.19 56.87
CA SER A 295 -11.03 20.43 55.48
C SER A 295 -10.89 19.13 54.66
N PHE A 296 -10.43 18.05 55.31
CA PHE A 296 -10.30 16.74 54.67
C PHE A 296 -11.64 16.03 54.46
N PHE A 297 -12.63 16.24 55.33
CA PHE A 297 -13.97 15.68 55.17
C PHE A 297 -14.73 16.31 53.99
N PHE A 298 -14.62 17.64 53.81
CA PHE A 298 -15.24 18.33 52.67
C PHE A 298 -14.58 17.94 51.34
N PHE A 299 -13.24 17.86 51.31
CA PHE A 299 -12.47 17.38 50.16
C PHE A 299 -12.83 15.92 49.81
N CYS A 300 -12.94 15.05 50.81
CA CYS A 300 -13.31 13.64 50.71
C CYS A 300 -14.75 13.41 50.20
N PHE A 301 -15.72 14.21 50.66
CA PHE A 301 -17.13 14.11 50.26
C PHE A 301 -17.37 14.64 48.83
N SER A 302 -16.71 15.74 48.45
CA SER A 302 -16.75 16.28 47.09
C SER A 302 -16.18 15.29 46.07
N ASN A 303 -15.03 14.67 46.40
CA ASN A 303 -14.38 13.68 45.53
C ASN A 303 -15.23 12.42 45.28
N ARG A 304 -16.11 12.04 46.22
CA ARG A 304 -17.02 10.89 46.03
C ARG A 304 -18.15 11.17 45.04
N LYS A 305 -18.73 12.38 45.07
CA LYS A 305 -19.76 12.79 44.10
C LYS A 305 -19.17 12.95 42.70
N ILE A 306 -17.97 13.55 42.60
CA ILE A 306 -17.25 13.72 41.33
C ILE A 306 -16.84 12.35 40.76
N TYR A 307 -16.35 11.42 41.60
CA TYR A 307 -16.09 10.06 41.15
C TYR A 307 -17.35 9.38 40.58
N ASN A 308 -18.50 9.49 41.26
CA ASN A 308 -19.75 8.91 40.76
C ASN A 308 -20.26 9.58 39.47
N LEU A 309 -19.92 10.84 39.22
CA LEU A 309 -20.25 11.53 37.98
C LEU A 309 -19.38 11.01 36.82
N VAL A 310 -18.08 10.89 37.05
CA VAL A 310 -17.09 10.46 36.05
C VAL A 310 -17.20 8.98 35.72
N ASP A 311 -17.54 8.13 36.70
CA ASP A 311 -17.70 6.67 36.52
C ASP A 311 -19.08 6.30 35.94
N ASN A 312 -19.91 7.29 35.59
CA ASN A 312 -21.23 7.08 35.00
C ASN A 312 -21.14 7.04 33.47
N ASP A 313 -21.64 5.97 32.87
CA ASP A 313 -21.66 5.79 31.41
C ASP A 313 -22.31 6.97 30.67
N LYS A 314 -23.29 7.66 31.28
CA LYS A 314 -23.92 8.85 30.70
C LYS A 314 -22.94 10.01 30.47
N PHE A 315 -21.96 10.16 31.35
CA PHE A 315 -20.91 11.17 31.21
C PHE A 315 -19.97 10.80 30.06
N GLU A 316 -19.59 9.53 29.93
CA GLU A 316 -18.78 9.06 28.79
C GLU A 316 -19.51 9.25 27.45
N TYR A 317 -20.80 8.89 27.38
CA TYR A 317 -21.60 9.12 26.16
C TYR A 317 -21.73 10.61 25.79
N PHE A 318 -21.82 11.50 26.78
CA PHE A 318 -21.83 12.94 26.53
C PHE A 318 -20.51 13.42 25.87
N ILE A 319 -19.36 12.99 26.40
CA ILE A 319 -18.05 13.34 25.83
C ILE A 319 -17.89 12.79 24.41
N VAL A 320 -18.31 11.55 24.17
CA VAL A 320 -18.31 10.96 22.82
C VAL A 320 -19.20 11.76 21.87
N GLY A 321 -20.36 12.22 22.34
CA GLY A 321 -21.23 13.12 21.58
C GLY A 321 -20.53 14.44 21.20
N CYS A 322 -19.83 15.07 22.14
CA CYS A 322 -19.04 16.28 21.88
C CYS A 322 -17.94 16.04 20.83
N ILE A 323 -17.26 14.88 20.87
CA ILE A 323 -16.26 14.51 19.86
C ILE A 323 -16.90 14.41 18.47
N ILE A 324 -18.04 13.73 18.35
CA ILE A 324 -18.75 13.59 17.07
C ILE A 324 -19.15 14.96 16.52
N VAL A 325 -19.74 15.82 17.36
CA VAL A 325 -20.16 17.16 16.94
C VAL A 325 -18.94 18.01 16.53
N ASN A 326 -17.83 17.94 17.28
CA ASN A 326 -16.59 18.62 16.93
C ASN A 326 -16.07 18.18 15.54
N VAL A 327 -16.08 16.87 15.26
CA VAL A 327 -15.68 16.34 13.94
C VAL A 327 -16.59 16.86 12.82
N ILE A 328 -17.90 16.96 13.05
CA ILE A 328 -18.84 17.53 12.07
C ILE A 328 -18.49 19.00 11.76
N PHE A 329 -18.14 19.80 12.78
CA PHE A 329 -17.69 21.17 12.56
C PHE A 329 -16.35 21.24 11.83
N MET A 330 -15.38 20.38 12.16
CA MET A 330 -14.12 20.30 11.39
C MET A 330 -14.35 19.90 9.92
N MET A 331 -15.32 19.03 9.64
CA MET A 331 -15.70 18.66 8.27
C MET A 331 -16.34 19.81 7.47
N SER A 332 -16.81 20.87 8.14
CA SER A 332 -17.47 22.01 7.50
C SER A 332 -16.50 23.10 7.03
N SER A 333 -15.20 22.98 7.34
CA SER A 333 -14.18 23.91 6.85
C SER A 333 -13.86 23.69 5.36
N TYR A 334 -13.69 24.78 4.61
CA TYR A 334 -13.33 24.77 3.19
C TYR A 334 -12.46 25.97 2.80
N ASN A 335 -11.69 25.85 1.70
CA ASN A 335 -10.63 26.80 1.33
C ASN A 335 -11.07 28.25 1.06
N THR A 336 -12.37 28.50 0.85
CA THR A 336 -12.93 29.84 0.53
C THR A 336 -13.98 30.27 1.54
N GLU A 337 -13.86 29.84 2.79
CA GLU A 337 -14.77 30.25 3.85
C GLU A 337 -14.67 31.76 4.14
N SER A 338 -15.82 32.39 4.39
CA SER A 338 -15.86 33.79 4.81
C SER A 338 -15.14 33.96 6.16
N LYS A 339 -14.60 35.16 6.42
CA LYS A 339 -13.90 35.47 7.67
C LYS A 339 -14.77 35.20 8.92
N ASP A 340 -16.08 35.42 8.81
CA ASP A 340 -17.04 35.18 9.90
C ASP A 340 -17.22 33.69 10.19
N VAL A 341 -17.25 32.86 9.14
CA VAL A 341 -17.32 31.40 9.27
C VAL A 341 -16.02 30.84 9.85
N ALA A 342 -14.86 31.31 9.37
CA ALA A 342 -13.56 30.92 9.92
C ALA A 342 -13.43 31.27 11.42
N LEU A 343 -13.90 32.46 11.81
CA LEU A 343 -13.89 32.90 13.21
C LEU A 343 -14.87 32.09 14.07
N ALA A 344 -16.05 31.74 13.54
CA ALA A 344 -17.01 30.88 14.23
C ALA A 344 -16.46 29.46 14.44
N LEU A 345 -15.84 28.86 13.43
CA LEU A 345 -15.22 27.54 13.53
C LEU A 345 -14.07 27.54 14.55
N TRP A 346 -13.21 28.57 14.52
CA TRP A 346 -12.15 28.73 15.52
C TRP A 346 -12.70 28.87 16.96
N ALA A 347 -13.79 29.62 17.16
CA ALA A 347 -14.43 29.75 18.46
C ALA A 347 -15.02 28.41 18.95
N ILE A 348 -15.59 27.63 18.03
CA ILE A 348 -16.12 26.28 18.30
C ILE A 348 -15.00 25.31 18.69
N ASP A 349 -13.85 25.35 18.00
CA ASP A 349 -12.69 24.52 18.33
C ASP A 349 -12.18 24.81 19.75
N ILE A 350 -12.08 26.09 20.12
CA ILE A 350 -11.70 26.50 21.49
C ILE A 350 -12.72 26.00 22.52
N MET A 351 -14.02 26.13 22.22
CA MET A 351 -15.09 25.65 23.10
C MET A 351 -14.94 24.14 23.38
N PHE A 352 -14.68 23.32 22.36
CA PHE A 352 -14.46 21.88 22.55
C PHE A 352 -13.18 21.57 23.33
N VAL A 353 -12.08 22.30 23.10
CA VAL A 353 -10.86 22.15 23.90
C VAL A 353 -11.12 22.44 25.39
N ILE A 354 -11.93 23.46 25.70
CA ILE A 354 -12.34 23.76 27.09
C ILE A 354 -13.15 22.61 27.69
N ILE A 355 -14.10 22.03 26.94
CA ILE A 355 -14.91 20.89 27.40
C ILE A 355 -14.01 19.70 27.75
N TYR A 356 -13.04 19.36 26.89
CA TYR A 356 -12.09 18.27 27.17
C TYR A 356 -11.16 18.59 28.34
N TRP A 357 -10.76 19.85 28.51
CA TRP A 357 -9.95 20.28 29.67
C TRP A 357 -10.71 20.08 30.99
N ILE A 358 -11.99 20.46 31.02
CA ILE A 358 -12.88 20.27 32.17
C ILE A 358 -13.06 18.77 32.45
N GLU A 359 -13.29 17.96 31.42
CA GLU A 359 -13.37 16.51 31.55
C GLU A 359 -12.12 15.91 32.20
N ALA A 360 -10.93 16.27 31.71
CA ALA A 360 -9.66 15.78 32.24
C ALA A 360 -9.48 16.19 33.72
N ILE A 361 -9.81 17.42 34.11
CA ILE A 361 -9.80 17.85 35.52
C ILE A 361 -10.75 16.99 36.36
N LEU A 362 -11.99 16.82 35.91
CA LEU A 362 -13.00 16.05 36.62
C LEU A 362 -12.52 14.60 36.83
N LYS A 363 -11.93 13.98 35.80
CA LYS A 363 -11.33 12.65 35.87
C LYS A 363 -10.12 12.59 36.82
N ILE A 364 -9.24 13.59 36.80
CA ILE A 364 -8.08 13.66 37.71
C ILE A 364 -8.52 13.80 39.18
N ILE A 365 -9.53 14.62 39.46
CA ILE A 365 -10.09 14.80 40.81
C ILE A 365 -10.84 13.54 41.26
N GLY A 366 -11.68 12.97 40.40
CA GLY A 366 -12.51 11.80 40.72
C GLY A 366 -11.70 10.52 40.89
N LEU A 367 -10.76 10.22 39.98
CA LEU A 367 -9.95 9.00 39.99
C LEU A 367 -8.66 9.16 40.83
N GLY A 368 -8.14 10.39 40.91
CA GLY A 368 -6.84 10.75 41.46
C GLY A 368 -5.70 10.70 40.46
N TRP A 369 -4.73 11.58 40.68
CA TRP A 369 -3.52 11.72 39.87
C TRP A 369 -2.85 10.38 39.52
N ARG A 370 -2.52 9.55 40.52
CA ARG A 370 -1.81 8.28 40.29
C ARG A 370 -2.61 7.24 39.51
N GLN A 371 -3.93 7.27 39.60
CA GLN A 371 -4.80 6.32 38.90
C GLN A 371 -5.00 6.76 37.45
N TYR A 372 -5.25 8.05 37.26
CA TYR A 372 -5.46 8.67 35.96
C TYR A 372 -4.28 8.38 35.02
N PHE A 373 -3.04 8.67 35.45
CA PHE A 373 -1.83 8.44 34.64
C PHE A 373 -1.41 6.97 34.50
N ARG A 374 -2.10 6.01 35.14
CA ARG A 374 -1.83 4.58 34.95
C ARG A 374 -2.71 3.97 33.86
N ASP A 375 -3.80 4.64 33.49
CA ASP A 375 -4.68 4.21 32.41
C ASP A 375 -4.21 4.82 31.09
N LEU A 376 -3.88 3.97 30.12
CA LEU A 376 -3.36 4.40 28.82
C LEU A 376 -4.34 5.29 28.06
N TRP A 377 -5.65 5.07 28.23
CA TRP A 377 -6.68 5.87 27.56
C TRP A 377 -6.76 7.29 28.13
N ASN A 378 -6.75 7.44 29.46
CA ASN A 378 -6.73 8.77 30.09
C ASN A 378 -5.41 9.53 29.82
N VAL A 379 -4.29 8.82 29.71
CA VAL A 379 -3.00 9.41 29.30
C VAL A 379 -3.07 9.92 27.86
N PHE A 380 -3.69 9.16 26.96
CA PHE A 380 -3.90 9.55 25.57
C PHE A 380 -4.79 10.79 25.47
N ASP A 381 -5.94 10.82 26.17
CA ASP A 381 -6.85 11.97 26.21
C ASP A 381 -6.14 13.23 26.73
N PHE A 382 -5.35 13.09 27.80
CA PHE A 382 -4.56 14.19 28.36
C PHE A 382 -3.52 14.72 27.37
N LEU A 383 -2.85 13.83 26.64
CA LEU A 383 -1.87 14.20 25.63
C LEU A 383 -2.52 14.98 24.48
N ILE A 384 -3.70 14.54 24.01
CA ILE A 384 -4.45 15.27 22.97
C ILE A 384 -4.74 16.69 23.44
N ILE A 385 -5.26 16.85 24.66
CA ILE A 385 -5.58 18.17 25.21
C ILE A 385 -4.34 19.06 25.32
N VAL A 386 -3.21 18.51 25.78
CA VAL A 386 -1.94 19.26 25.85
C VAL A 386 -1.48 19.71 24.47
N VAL A 387 -1.55 18.83 23.47
CA VAL A 387 -1.21 19.18 22.08
C VAL A 387 -2.14 20.27 21.55
N SER A 388 -3.45 20.19 21.80
CA SER A 388 -4.42 21.20 21.40
C SER A 388 -4.15 22.57 22.05
N VAL A 389 -3.82 22.61 23.34
CA VAL A 389 -3.47 23.85 24.04
C VAL A 389 -2.17 24.45 23.53
N ILE A 390 -1.14 23.62 23.28
CA ILE A 390 0.12 24.07 22.66
C ILE A 390 -0.13 24.62 21.26
N SER A 391 -0.96 23.94 20.45
CA SER A 391 -1.32 24.40 19.12
C SER A 391 -1.96 25.78 19.18
N ILE A 392 -2.98 25.98 20.03
CA ILE A 392 -3.64 27.27 20.21
C ILE A 392 -2.65 28.34 20.72
N GLY A 393 -1.73 27.98 21.62
CA GLY A 393 -0.71 28.90 22.13
C GLY A 393 0.34 29.31 21.10
N LEU A 394 0.62 28.44 20.11
CA LEU A 394 1.51 28.73 18.98
C LEU A 394 0.79 29.49 17.86
N SER A 395 -0.52 29.31 17.74
CA SER A 395 -1.39 30.09 16.86
C SER A 395 -1.55 31.52 17.38
N SER A 396 -0.59 32.39 17.08
CA SER A 396 -0.68 33.83 17.36
C SER A 396 -1.94 34.45 16.71
N PRO A 397 -2.63 35.42 17.36
CA PRO A 397 -3.81 36.10 16.80
C PRO A 397 -3.58 36.85 15.48
N GLY A 398 -2.35 36.87 14.95
CA GLY A 398 -1.98 37.55 13.71
C GLY A 398 -1.92 36.70 12.43
N GLN A 399 -2.05 35.37 12.48
CA GLN A 399 -1.84 34.52 11.29
C GLN A 399 -3.10 34.16 10.48
N HIS A 400 -4.30 34.19 11.08
CA HIS A 400 -5.55 34.01 10.32
C HIS A 400 -5.87 35.19 9.38
N HIS A 401 -5.26 36.37 9.59
CA HIS A 401 -5.39 37.51 8.67
C HIS A 401 -4.34 37.54 7.56
N ALA A 402 -3.23 36.80 7.67
CA ALA A 402 -2.15 36.81 6.68
C ALA A 402 -2.27 35.68 5.65
N ALA A 403 -2.90 34.54 5.98
CA ALA A 403 -3.01 33.40 5.06
C ALA A 403 -4.03 33.59 3.92
N ASN A 404 -4.97 34.54 4.04
CA ASN A 404 -5.90 34.91 2.96
C ASN A 404 -5.55 36.27 2.32
N GLY A 405 -4.31 36.74 2.50
CA GLY A 405 -3.89 38.12 2.19
C GLY A 405 -2.59 38.25 1.40
N THR A 406 -2.10 37.19 0.74
CA THR A 406 -0.99 37.31 -0.22
C THR A 406 -1.28 36.48 -1.47
N VAL A 407 -1.64 37.21 -2.53
CA VAL A 407 -1.59 36.93 -3.99
C VAL A 407 -1.58 35.47 -4.45
#